data_AF-A0A8J9YDI8-F1
#
_entry.id   AF-A0A8J9YDI8-F1
#
_cell.length_a   1.000
_cell.length_b   1.000
_cell.length_c   1.000
_cell.angle_alpha   90.00
_cell.angle_beta   90.00
_cell.angle_gamma   90.00
#
_symmetry.space_group_name_H-M   'P 1'
#
loop_
_entity.id
_entity.type
_entity.pdbx_description
1 polymer ?
#
loop_
_entity_poly.entity_id
_entity_poly.type
_entity_poly.pdbx_seq_one_letter_code
_entity_poly.pdbx_strand_id
1 'polypeptide(L)' 'MGNIIFSLLWLIILLFVGFWVACFAAGFYIFLVPFTVCIGALSGLTDFLMSCITFPKYCAQGIMDGRGFG' A
#
# COMPACT_ATOMS: atom_id res chain seq x y z
N MET A 1 3.41 23.92 11.33
CA MET A 1 4.84 23.68 11.03
C MET A 1 5.03 22.19 10.92
N GLY A 2 5.07 21.66 9.69
CA GLY A 2 5.20 20.24 9.44
C GLY A 2 6.47 19.73 10.10
N ASN A 3 6.31 18.94 11.15
CA ASN A 3 7.44 18.40 11.85
C ASN A 3 8.07 17.38 10.89
N ILE A 4 9.22 17.72 10.29
CA ILE A 4 10.00 16.85 9.40
C ILE A 4 10.16 15.44 10.00
N ILE A 5 10.17 15.37 11.33
CA ILE A 5 10.18 14.14 12.14
C ILE A 5 8.98 13.23 11.85
N PHE A 6 7.76 13.76 11.69
CA PHE A 6 6.56 12.98 11.37
C PHE A 6 6.54 12.50 9.92
N SER A 7 7.02 13.35 9.00
CA SER A 7 7.21 12.99 7.59
C SER A 7 8.24 11.87 7.44
N LEU A 8 9.33 11.94 8.20
CA LEU A 8 10.38 10.92 8.24
C LEU A 8 9.91 9.60 8.90
N LEU A 9 9.07 9.68 9.93
CA LEU A 9 8.45 8.52 10.58
C LEU A 9 7.53 7.76 9.61
N TRP A 10 6.67 8.48 8.88
CA TRP A 10 5.82 7.89 7.83
C TRP A 10 6.65 7.32 6.67
N LEU A 11 7.78 7.94 6.32
CA LEU A 11 8.70 7.43 5.30
C LEU A 11 9.36 6.11 5.74
N ILE A 12 9.79 6.01 6.99
CA ILE A 12 10.34 4.76 7.55
C ILE A 12 9.28 3.65 7.56
N ILE A 13 8.05 3.96 7.95
CA ILE A 13 6.93 3.01 7.92
C ILE A 13 6.63 2.58 6.47
N LEU A 14 6.66 3.51 5.51
CA LEU A 14 6.50 3.21 4.10
C LEU A 14 7.63 2.29 3.59
N LEU A 15 8.88 2.55 3.95
CA LEU A 15 10.04 1.80 3.47
C LEU A 15 10.15 0.40 4.09
N PHE A 16 9.85 0.24 5.38
CA PHE A 16 9.98 -1.05 6.06
C PHE A 16 8.71 -1.89 5.98
N VAL A 17 7.53 -1.28 6.08
CA VAL A 17 6.25 -2.01 6.13
C VAL A 17 5.55 -1.92 4.78
N GLY A 18 5.37 -0.71 4.26
CA GLY A 18 4.68 -0.50 2.98
C GLY A 18 5.35 -1.22 1.81
N PHE A 19 6.69 -1.16 1.74
CA PHE A 19 7.47 -1.79 0.68
C PHE A 19 7.37 -3.32 0.72
N TRP A 20 7.55 -3.93 1.90
CA TRP A 20 7.47 -5.39 2.05
C TRP A 20 6.08 -5.93 1.77
N VAL A 21 5.05 -5.28 2.32
CA VAL A 21 3.66 -5.70 2.12
C VAL A 21 3.24 -5.52 0.66
N ALA A 22 3.60 -4.41 0.02
CA ALA A 22 3.31 -4.19 -1.40
C ALA A 22 4.05 -5.19 -2.31
N CYS A 23 5.30 -5.55 -1.98
CA CYS A 23 6.08 -6.50 -2.77
C CYS A 23 5.49 -7.91 -2.70
N PHE A 24 5.09 -8.37 -1.50
CA PHE A 24 4.39 -9.65 -1.35
C PHE A 24 3.01 -9.64 -2.03
N ALA A 25 2.23 -8.58 -1.83
CA ALA A 25 0.91 -8.43 -2.46
C ALA A 25 0.99 -8.40 -3.99
N ALA A 26 1.97 -7.71 -4.57
CA ALA A 26 2.19 -7.67 -6.01
C ALA A 26 2.57 -9.05 -6.58
N GLY A 27 3.39 -9.82 -5.86
CA GLY A 27 3.74 -11.19 -6.25
C GLY A 27 2.51 -12.11 -6.30
N PHE A 28 1.67 -12.05 -5.27
CA PHE A 28 0.40 -12.78 -5.26
C PHE A 28 -0.57 -12.31 -6.36
N TYR A 29 -0.62 -11.00 -6.65
CA TYR A 29 -1.50 -10.42 -7.67
C TYR A 29 -1.21 -11.02 -9.05
N ILE A 30 0.06 -11.05 -9.45
CA ILE A 30 0.49 -11.59 -10.74
C ILE A 30 0.10 -13.07 -10.90
N PHE A 31 0.17 -13.84 -9.81
CA PHE A 31 -0.21 -15.25 -9.82
C PHE A 31 -1.73 -15.47 -9.85
N LEU A 32 -2.49 -14.56 -9.24
CA LEU A 32 -3.95 -14.66 -9.11
C LEU A 32 -4.71 -14.09 -10.33
N VAL A 33 -4.16 -13.11 -11.06
CA VAL A 33 -4.77 -12.53 -12.28
C VAL A 33 -5.28 -13.55 -13.30
N PRO A 34 -4.54 -14.61 -13.68
CA PRO A 34 -5.07 -15.62 -14.61
C PRO A 34 -6.22 -16.45 -14.01
N PHE A 35 -6.33 -16.54 -12.68
CA PHE A 35 -7.45 -17.21 -12.02
C PHE A 35 -8.67 -16.30 -11.88
N THR A 36 -8.49 -14.98 -11.76
CA THR A 36 -9.63 -14.03 -11.65
C THR A 36 -10.45 -13.96 -12.93
N VAL A 37 -9.82 -14.11 -14.10
CA VAL A 37 -10.53 -14.17 -15.40
C VAL A 37 -11.39 -15.42 -15.56
N CYS A 38 -11.09 -16.51 -14.85
CA CYS A 38 -11.89 -17.74 -14.86
C CYS A 38 -12.89 -17.81 -13.71
N ILE A 39 -12.63 -17.13 -12.58
CA ILE A 39 -13.44 -17.18 -11.37
C ILE A 39 -13.71 -15.74 -10.89
N GLY A 40 -14.87 -15.20 -11.25
CA GLY A 40 -15.29 -13.84 -10.85
C GLY A 40 -15.38 -13.62 -9.32
N ALA A 41 -15.47 -14.70 -8.53
CA ALA A 41 -15.45 -14.63 -7.07
C ALA A 41 -14.07 -14.21 -6.50
N LEU A 42 -12.99 -14.33 -7.28
CA LEU A 42 -11.64 -13.97 -6.85
C LEU A 42 -11.39 -12.46 -6.96
N SER A 43 -12.28 -11.70 -7.60
CA SER A 43 -12.22 -10.24 -7.71
C SER A 43 -12.03 -9.55 -6.36
N GLY A 44 -12.69 -10.04 -5.30
CA GLY A 44 -12.54 -9.48 -3.95
C GLY A 44 -11.13 -9.63 -3.37
N LEU A 45 -10.40 -10.69 -3.73
CA LEU A 45 -9.01 -10.89 -3.30
C LEU A 45 -8.08 -9.94 -4.05
N THR A 46 -8.35 -9.72 -5.33
CA THR A 46 -7.63 -8.79 -6.21
C THR A 46 -7.80 -7.34 -5.76
N ASP A 47 -9.02 -6.95 -5.37
CA ASP A 47 -9.32 -5.64 -4.77
C ASP A 47 -8.60 -5.44 -3.42
N PHE A 48 -8.58 -6.47 -2.57
CA PHE A 48 -7.84 -6.42 -1.30
C PHE A 48 -6.34 -6.25 -1.53
N LEU A 49 -5.78 -7.01 -2.47
CA LEU A 49 -4.36 -6.89 -2.87
C LEU A 49 -4.06 -5.51 -3.43
N MET A 50 -4.95 -4.95 -4.26
CA MET A 50 -4.77 -3.61 -4.81
C MET A 50 -4.82 -2.55 -3.71
N SER A 51 -5.68 -2.71 -2.71
CA SER A 51 -5.70 -1.87 -1.50
C SER A 51 -4.37 -1.95 -0.74
N CYS A 52 -3.81 -3.15 -0.55
CA CYS A 52 -2.48 -3.34 0.06
C CYS A 52 -1.35 -2.71 -0.76
N ILE A 53 -1.38 -2.80 -2.09
CA ILE A 53 -0.38 -2.21 -2.99
C ILE A 53 -0.47 -0.69 -3.02
N THR A 54 -1.65 -0.12 -2.75
CA THR A 54 -1.87 1.34 -2.72
C THR A 54 -1.58 1.95 -1.34
N PHE A 55 -1.35 1.12 -0.32
CA PHE A 55 -0.98 1.54 1.03
C PHE A 55 0.27 2.44 1.10
N PRO A 56 1.37 2.18 0.36
CA PRO A 56 2.52 3.07 0.30
C PRO A 56 2.16 4.43 -0.31
N LYS A 57 1.21 4.47 -1.24
CA LYS A 57 0.69 5.72 -1.82
C LYS A 57 -0.09 6.53 -0.78
N TYR A 58 -0.91 5.86 0.04
CA TYR A 58 -1.60 6.50 1.17
C TYR A 58 -0.60 7.06 2.19
N CYS A 59 0.48 6.31 2.46
CA CYS A 59 1.59 6.78 3.29
C CYS A 59 2.30 8.00 2.68
N ALA A 60 2.57 7.99 1.38
CA ALA A 60 3.17 9.11 0.66
C ALA A 60 2.26 10.36 0.65
N GLN A 61 0.93 10.18 0.58
CA GLN A 61 0.00 11.30 0.73
C GLN A 61 0.05 11.88 2.15
N GLY A 62 0.15 11.05 3.19
CA GLY A 62 0.36 11.53 4.57
C GLY A 62 1.65 12.36 4.76
N ILE A 63 2.70 12.03 4.00
CA ILE A 63 3.96 12.78 3.92
C ILE A 63 3.73 14.14 3.24
N MET A 64 3.02 14.17 2.12
CA MET A 64 2.76 15.37 1.30
C MET A 64 1.79 16.36 1.94
N ASP A 65 0.74 15.87 2.61
CA ASP A 65 -0.20 16.70 3.35
C ASP A 65 0.41 17.27 4.65
N GLY A 66 1.60 16.79 5.05
CA GLY A 66 2.23 17.22 6.29
C GLY A 66 1.33 16.98 7.51
N ARG A 67 0.49 15.93 7.47
CA ARG A 67 -0.39 15.55 8.58
C ARG A 67 0.46 15.15 9.80
N GLY A 68 0.84 16.13 10.60
CA GLY A 68 0.94 15.93 12.04
C GLY A 68 -0.45 15.54 12.53
N PHE A 69 -0.53 14.59 13.46
CA PHE A 69 -1.79 14.31 14.16
C PHE A 69 -2.30 15.64 14.77
N GLY A 70 -3.30 16.24 14.13
CA GLY A 70 -3.91 17.52 14.47
C GLY A 70 -5.10 17.77 13.57
#